data_AF-A0A9D7NE59-F1
#
_entry.id   AF-A0A9D7NE59-F1
#
_cell.length_a   1.000
_cell.length_b   1.000
_cell.length_c   1.000
_cell.angle_alpha   90.00
_cell.angle_beta   90.00
_cell.angle_gamma   90.00
#
_symmetry.space_group_name_H-M   'P 1'
#
loop_
_entity.id
_entity.type
_entity.pdbx_description
1 polymer ?
#
loop_
_entity_poly.entity_id
_entity_poly.type
_entity_poly.pdbx_seq_one_letter_code
_entity_poly.pdbx_strand_id
1 'polypeptide(L)'
;MTKPKNNADHFYGILLEEEKQMAKRNGMQPLERKLKPTLIQKDAFLRMAVFEYLIGNTDWSVQYLQNIKLLIADSTASPIAVPYDFDHSGMVDAPYAKPASALEMRSVRQRRYRGYCVSNLKTFEPVIAQFQQLKSDIYRMFTNCPFLDAKYIKSMVDYLDEFYATIDDPKVWQKAFAYPCDPNGTGHVVIKGLKEN
;
A
#
# COMPACT_ATOMS: atom_id res chain seq x y z
N MET A 1 47.76 -17.85 -21.54
CA MET A 1 46.31 -17.59 -21.68
C MET A 1 45.84 -16.90 -20.41
N THR A 2 45.71 -15.59 -20.45
CA THR A 2 45.27 -14.74 -19.34
C THR A 2 43.74 -14.82 -19.21
N LYS A 3 43.23 -15.26 -18.05
CA LYS A 3 41.80 -15.20 -17.73
C LYS A 3 41.34 -13.73 -17.79
N PRO A 4 40.21 -13.41 -18.43
CA PRO A 4 39.68 -12.05 -18.38
C PRO A 4 39.27 -11.72 -16.94
N LYS A 5 39.69 -10.53 -16.49
CA LYS A 5 39.35 -9.91 -15.21
C LYS A 5 37.82 -9.77 -15.09
N ASN A 6 37.29 -10.05 -13.90
CA ASN A 6 35.91 -9.77 -13.49
C ASN A 6 35.44 -8.42 -14.04
N ASN A 7 34.42 -8.43 -14.91
CA ASN A 7 33.57 -7.26 -15.05
C ASN A 7 32.94 -7.03 -13.68
N ALA A 8 33.17 -5.86 -13.09
CA ALA A 8 32.43 -5.46 -11.90
C ALA A 8 30.99 -5.21 -12.36
N ASP A 9 30.09 -6.14 -12.07
CA ASP A 9 28.67 -5.95 -12.34
C ASP A 9 28.16 -4.82 -11.44
N HIS A 10 27.71 -3.72 -12.07
CA HIS A 10 27.06 -2.64 -11.36
C HIS A 10 25.62 -3.05 -11.05
N PHE A 11 25.21 -2.92 -9.79
CA PHE A 11 23.84 -3.15 -9.36
C PHE A 11 23.28 -1.88 -8.72
N TYR A 12 21.98 -1.68 -8.89
CA TYR A 12 21.25 -0.64 -8.17
C TYR A 12 20.90 -1.14 -6.77
N GLY A 13 20.96 -0.25 -5.80
CA GLY A 13 20.56 -0.50 -4.43
C GLY A 13 19.77 0.68 -3.88
N ILE A 14 18.99 0.41 -2.84
CA ILE A 14 18.29 1.43 -2.06
C ILE A 14 18.77 1.35 -0.61
N LEU A 15 18.79 2.49 0.06
CA LEU A 15 19.01 2.57 1.50
C LEU A 15 17.67 2.79 2.18
N LEU A 16 17.37 1.97 3.19
CA LEU A 16 16.16 2.11 3.98
C LEU A 16 16.50 2.79 5.31
N GLU A 17 15.70 3.79 5.68
CA GLU A 17 15.80 4.45 6.98
C GLU A 17 15.30 3.51 8.08
N GLU A 18 16.06 3.41 9.18
CA GLU A 18 15.70 2.60 10.35
C GLU A 18 14.45 3.14 11.07
N GLU A 19 13.61 2.25 11.58
CA GLU A 19 12.31 2.58 12.19
C GLU A 19 12.42 3.65 13.30
N LYS A 20 13.38 3.48 14.22
CA LYS A 20 13.59 4.42 15.33
C LYS A 20 14.05 5.80 14.85
N GLN A 21 14.80 5.86 13.76
CA GLN A 21 15.28 7.12 13.17
C GLN A 21 14.12 7.86 12.50
N MET A 22 13.33 7.14 11.70
CA MET A 22 12.13 7.66 11.06
C MET A 22 11.11 8.17 12.10
N ALA A 23 10.88 7.41 13.18
CA ALA A 23 10.00 7.83 14.27
C ALA A 23 10.49 9.13 14.93
N LYS A 24 11.78 9.19 15.29
CA LYS A 24 12.39 10.37 15.90
C LYS A 24 12.31 11.61 15.01
N ARG A 25 12.56 11.47 13.70
CA ARG A 25 12.49 12.56 12.72
C ARG A 25 11.09 13.18 12.65
N ASN A 26 10.05 12.39 12.90
CA ASN A 26 8.65 12.82 12.91
C ASN A 26 8.14 13.16 14.32
N GLY A 27 9.01 13.22 15.34
CA GLY A 27 8.61 13.53 16.72
C GLY A 27 7.74 12.45 17.37
N MET A 28 7.90 11.19 16.94
CA MET A 28 7.10 10.04 17.39
C MET A 28 7.99 8.94 17.96
N GLN A 29 7.35 7.96 18.58
CA GLN A 29 7.97 6.73 19.08
C GLN A 29 7.32 5.50 18.46
N PRO A 30 8.08 4.42 18.20
CA PRO A 30 7.52 3.13 17.82
C PRO A 30 6.56 2.59 18.89
N LEU A 31 5.47 1.99 18.46
CA LEU A 31 4.47 1.35 19.30
C LEU A 31 4.33 -0.12 18.91
N GLU A 32 4.99 -1.01 19.66
CA GLU A 32 4.90 -2.46 19.45
C GLU A 32 3.67 -3.04 20.15
N ARG A 33 2.48 -2.70 19.66
CA ARG A 33 1.21 -3.20 20.22
C ARG A 33 0.19 -3.47 19.12
N LYS A 34 -0.39 -4.67 19.12
CA LYS A 34 -1.51 -5.01 18.24
C LYS A 34 -2.74 -4.20 18.61
N LEU A 35 -3.29 -3.47 17.64
CA LEU A 35 -4.44 -2.59 17.82
C LEU A 35 -5.49 -2.84 16.74
N LYS A 36 -6.76 -2.65 17.08
CA LYS A 36 -7.81 -2.63 16.07
C LYS A 36 -7.55 -1.45 15.11
N PRO A 37 -7.77 -1.61 13.80
CA PRO A 37 -7.64 -0.51 12.84
C PRO A 37 -8.44 0.75 13.21
N THR A 38 -9.58 0.57 13.88
CA THR A 38 -10.44 1.67 14.36
C THR A 38 -9.84 2.51 15.49
N LEU A 39 -8.70 2.11 16.06
CA LEU A 39 -7.96 2.87 17.08
C LEU A 39 -6.82 3.70 16.48
N ILE A 40 -6.55 3.54 15.18
CA ILE A 40 -5.56 4.34 14.45
C ILE A 40 -6.17 5.68 14.08
N GLN A 41 -5.34 6.73 14.01
CA GLN A 41 -5.77 8.05 13.54
C GLN A 41 -6.46 7.90 12.18
N LYS A 42 -7.72 8.33 12.13
CA LYS A 42 -8.66 8.00 11.06
C LYS A 42 -8.19 8.46 9.68
N ASP A 43 -7.79 9.72 9.54
CA ASP A 43 -7.44 10.30 8.25
C ASP A 43 -6.14 9.72 7.68
N ALA A 44 -5.17 9.44 8.56
CA ALA A 44 -3.92 8.76 8.23
C ALA A 44 -4.19 7.32 7.81
N PHE A 45 -5.06 6.59 8.52
CA PHE A 45 -5.45 5.24 8.13
C PHE A 45 -6.12 5.21 6.75
N LEU A 46 -7.05 6.12 6.47
CA LEU A 46 -7.75 6.14 5.19
C LEU A 46 -6.81 6.50 4.04
N ARG A 47 -5.92 7.47 4.26
CA ARG A 47 -4.86 7.82 3.30
C ARG A 47 -3.96 6.63 2.99
N MET A 48 -3.50 5.93 4.02
CA MET A 48 -2.73 4.70 3.87
C MET A 48 -3.53 3.64 3.11
N ALA A 49 -4.76 3.34 3.50
CA ALA A 49 -5.56 2.30 2.87
C ALA A 49 -5.89 2.61 1.39
N VAL A 50 -6.07 3.88 1.02
CA VAL A 50 -6.23 4.31 -0.39
C VAL A 50 -4.89 4.23 -1.13
N PHE A 51 -3.76 4.53 -0.49
CA PHE A 51 -2.44 4.30 -1.06
C PHE A 51 -2.17 2.81 -1.35
N GLU A 52 -2.48 1.92 -0.40
CA GLU A 52 -2.37 0.47 -0.61
C GLU A 52 -3.26 0.01 -1.78
N TYR A 53 -4.46 0.58 -1.89
CA TYR A 53 -5.36 0.32 -3.02
C TYR A 53 -4.79 0.81 -4.36
N LEU A 54 -4.20 2.02 -4.40
CA LEU A 54 -3.53 2.59 -5.58
C LEU A 54 -2.50 1.61 -6.14
N ILE A 55 -1.60 1.13 -5.28
CA ILE A 55 -0.50 0.25 -5.66
C ILE A 55 -0.93 -1.22 -5.82
N GLY A 56 -2.18 -1.55 -5.51
CA GLY A 56 -2.71 -2.91 -5.60
C GLY A 56 -2.16 -3.84 -4.52
N ASN A 57 -1.77 -3.32 -3.36
CA ASN A 57 -1.23 -4.12 -2.27
C ASN A 57 -2.34 -4.58 -1.31
N THR A 58 -2.37 -5.88 -1.05
CA THR A 58 -3.31 -6.52 -0.13
C THR A 58 -2.64 -7.23 1.03
N ASP A 59 -1.31 -7.25 1.05
CA ASP A 59 -0.49 -7.95 2.05
C ASP A 59 -0.09 -7.01 3.20
N TRP A 60 -1.08 -6.51 3.93
CA TRP A 60 -0.88 -5.67 5.10
C TRP A 60 -1.99 -5.87 6.14
N SER A 61 -1.67 -5.62 7.41
CA SER A 61 -2.63 -5.73 8.50
C SER A 61 -2.20 -4.92 9.72
N VAL A 62 -2.93 -3.85 10.03
CA VAL A 62 -2.72 -3.06 11.26
C VAL A 62 -2.90 -3.93 12.51
N GLN A 63 -3.92 -4.79 12.51
CA GLN A 63 -4.24 -5.61 13.68
C GLN A 63 -3.15 -6.64 14.00
N TYR A 64 -2.46 -7.13 12.97
CA TYR A 64 -1.43 -8.15 13.11
C TYR A 64 -0.02 -7.61 12.94
N LEU A 65 0.15 -6.31 12.67
CA LEU A 65 1.43 -5.68 12.34
C LEU A 65 2.13 -6.34 11.13
N GLN A 66 1.35 -6.89 10.20
CA GLN A 66 1.86 -7.39 8.92
C GLN A 66 2.14 -6.19 8.04
N ASN A 67 3.40 -5.95 7.67
CA ASN A 67 3.81 -4.86 6.78
C ASN A 67 3.34 -3.47 7.25
N ILE A 68 3.15 -3.32 8.57
CA ILE A 68 2.72 -2.09 9.24
C ILE A 68 3.58 -1.87 10.48
N LYS A 69 4.14 -0.67 10.62
CA LYS A 69 4.66 -0.14 11.88
C LYS A 69 3.66 0.83 12.49
N LEU A 70 3.55 0.86 13.81
CA LEU A 70 2.74 1.87 14.49
C LEU A 70 3.64 2.89 15.15
N LEU A 71 3.32 4.16 14.96
CA LEU A 71 3.98 5.28 15.62
C LEU A 71 2.98 6.04 16.47
N ILE A 72 3.46 6.61 17.58
CA ILE A 72 2.64 7.41 18.47
C ILE A 72 3.42 8.64 18.94
N ALA A 73 2.78 9.80 19.00
CA ALA A 73 3.40 11.04 19.48
C ALA A 73 3.58 11.03 21.00
N ASP A 74 2.52 10.66 21.72
CA ASP A 74 2.49 10.50 23.18
C ASP A 74 1.40 9.52 23.61
N SER A 75 1.31 9.19 24.90
CA SER A 75 0.37 8.18 25.43
C SER A 75 -1.12 8.53 25.27
N THR A 76 -1.46 9.78 24.95
CA THR A 76 -2.84 10.25 24.78
C THR A 76 -3.25 10.35 23.31
N ALA A 77 -2.29 10.34 22.39
CA ALA A 77 -2.53 10.43 20.95
C ALA A 77 -3.04 9.11 20.35
N SER A 78 -3.83 9.22 19.28
CA SER A 78 -4.10 8.06 18.42
C SER A 78 -2.85 7.69 17.60
N PRO A 79 -2.43 6.42 17.57
CA PRO A 79 -1.30 6.00 16.76
C PRO A 79 -1.54 6.19 15.26
N ILE A 80 -0.46 6.31 14.49
CA ILE A 80 -0.46 6.31 13.03
C ILE A 80 0.12 4.98 12.55
N ALA A 81 -0.51 4.39 11.53
CA ALA A 81 0.01 3.23 10.83
C ALA A 81 0.90 3.68 9.67
N VAL A 82 2.12 3.14 9.60
CA VAL A 82 3.10 3.38 8.54
C VAL A 82 3.32 2.06 7.80
N PRO A 83 2.91 1.97 6.52
CA PRO A 83 3.15 0.76 5.76
C PRO A 83 4.59 0.67 5.28
N TYR A 84 5.07 -0.56 5.14
CA TYR A 84 6.38 -0.88 4.60
C TYR A 84 6.32 -2.22 3.86
N ASP A 85 7.37 -2.54 3.10
CA ASP A 85 7.46 -3.78 2.32
C ASP A 85 6.35 -3.94 1.26
N PHE A 86 6.62 -3.40 0.06
CA PHE A 86 5.63 -3.27 -1.02
C PHE A 86 5.86 -4.24 -2.18
N ASP A 87 6.73 -5.23 -2.00
CA ASP A 87 7.13 -6.17 -3.05
C ASP A 87 5.96 -7.05 -3.54
N HIS A 88 4.99 -7.32 -2.66
CA HIS A 88 3.72 -8.00 -2.95
C HIS A 88 2.64 -7.12 -3.61
N SER A 89 2.95 -5.87 -3.96
CA SER A 89 2.00 -4.96 -4.61
C SER A 89 1.80 -5.28 -6.10
N GLY A 90 0.61 -4.97 -6.61
CA GLY A 90 0.30 -5.07 -8.04
C GLY A 90 1.19 -4.17 -8.92
N MET A 91 1.68 -3.04 -8.42
CA MET A 91 2.63 -2.20 -9.18
C MET A 91 3.99 -2.87 -9.36
N VAL A 92 4.47 -3.59 -8.35
CA VAL A 92 5.74 -4.34 -8.45
C VAL A 92 5.55 -5.60 -9.31
N ASP A 93 4.44 -6.31 -9.13
CA ASP A 93 4.12 -7.55 -9.86
C ASP A 93 5.27 -8.57 -9.83
N ALA A 94 5.88 -8.73 -8.65
CA ALA A 94 7.02 -9.63 -8.49
C ALA A 94 6.62 -11.07 -8.85
N PRO A 95 7.45 -11.85 -9.58
CA PRO A 95 7.08 -13.19 -10.05
C PRO A 95 6.69 -14.19 -8.95
N TYR A 96 7.19 -13.97 -7.73
CA TYR A 96 6.89 -14.79 -6.56
C TYR A 96 5.63 -14.32 -5.82
N ALA A 97 5.18 -13.08 -6.04
CA ALA A 97 4.05 -12.51 -5.31
C ALA A 97 2.74 -13.19 -5.69
N LYS A 98 2.02 -13.67 -4.68
CA LYS A 98 0.72 -14.30 -4.83
C LYS A 98 -0.23 -13.72 -3.79
N PRO A 99 -1.49 -13.42 -4.14
CA PRO A 99 -2.47 -12.99 -3.15
C PRO A 99 -2.64 -14.06 -2.08
N ALA A 100 -2.93 -13.62 -0.84
CA ALA A 100 -3.33 -14.54 0.21
C ALA A 100 -4.55 -15.35 -0.24
N SER A 101 -4.51 -16.68 -0.07
CA SER A 101 -5.56 -17.59 -0.55
C SER A 101 -6.95 -17.23 -0.03
N ALA A 102 -7.03 -16.75 1.22
CA ALA A 102 -8.26 -16.30 1.86
C ALA A 102 -8.93 -15.07 1.18
N LEU A 103 -8.22 -14.38 0.29
CA LEU A 103 -8.80 -13.30 -0.51
C LEU A 103 -9.48 -13.82 -1.78
N GLU A 104 -9.22 -15.04 -2.23
CA GLU A 104 -9.79 -15.58 -3.48
C GLU A 104 -9.49 -14.70 -4.71
N MET A 105 -8.34 -14.02 -4.70
CA MET A 105 -7.85 -13.20 -5.80
C MET A 105 -6.97 -14.05 -6.72
N ARG A 106 -7.05 -13.78 -8.03
CA ARG A 106 -6.31 -14.55 -9.04
C ARG A 106 -4.91 -14.00 -9.29
N SER A 107 -4.68 -12.72 -8.97
CA SER A 107 -3.41 -12.02 -9.21
C SER A 107 -3.28 -10.84 -8.25
N VAL A 108 -2.04 -10.50 -7.88
CA VAL A 108 -1.72 -9.27 -7.12
C VAL A 108 -2.04 -8.00 -7.90
N ARG A 109 -2.18 -8.08 -9.23
CA ARG A 109 -2.63 -6.96 -10.07
C ARG A 109 -4.08 -6.57 -9.81
N GLN A 110 -4.90 -7.47 -9.27
CA GLN A 110 -6.29 -7.14 -8.93
C GLN A 110 -6.33 -6.20 -7.73
N ARG A 111 -6.93 -5.03 -7.87
CA ARG A 111 -7.11 -4.12 -6.73
C ARG A 111 -8.23 -4.58 -5.82
N ARG A 112 -7.99 -4.49 -4.51
CA ARG A 112 -9.01 -4.73 -3.49
C ARG A 112 -8.79 -3.81 -2.30
N TYR A 113 -9.83 -3.08 -1.93
CA TYR A 113 -9.77 -2.27 -0.71
C TYR A 113 -9.82 -3.20 0.51
N ARG A 114 -8.80 -3.08 1.37
CA ARG A 114 -8.54 -3.96 2.53
C ARG A 114 -8.70 -3.25 3.89
N GLY A 115 -9.14 -1.99 3.88
CA GLY A 115 -9.43 -1.27 5.12
C GLY A 115 -10.66 -1.83 5.86
N TYR A 116 -10.97 -1.30 7.03
CA TYR A 116 -12.19 -1.69 7.74
C TYR A 116 -13.43 -1.09 7.07
N CYS A 117 -14.61 -1.66 7.34
CA CYS A 117 -15.88 -1.14 6.85
C CYS A 117 -16.16 0.26 7.40
N VAL A 118 -16.32 1.24 6.51
CA VAL A 118 -16.66 2.63 6.85
C VAL A 118 -18.11 2.88 6.48
N SER A 119 -18.94 3.17 7.47
CA SER A 119 -20.39 3.37 7.27
C SER A 119 -20.71 4.62 6.42
N ASN A 120 -20.02 5.72 6.67
CA ASN A 120 -20.17 6.95 5.88
C ASN A 120 -19.02 7.10 4.87
N LEU A 121 -19.24 6.63 3.64
CA LEU A 121 -18.23 6.68 2.58
C LEU A 121 -17.79 8.10 2.21
N LYS A 122 -18.58 9.15 2.50
CA LYS A 122 -18.15 10.55 2.25
C LYS A 122 -16.88 10.93 3.00
N THR A 123 -16.56 10.22 4.08
CA THR A 123 -15.28 10.35 4.79
C THR A 123 -14.05 10.15 3.88
N PHE A 124 -14.16 9.43 2.76
CA PHE A 124 -13.06 9.26 1.80
C PHE A 124 -12.85 10.47 0.87
N GLU A 125 -13.84 11.36 0.73
CA GLU A 125 -13.79 12.46 -0.25
C GLU A 125 -12.52 13.33 -0.14
N PRO A 126 -12.05 13.73 1.06
CA PRO A 126 -10.80 14.50 1.18
C PRO A 126 -9.57 13.72 0.72
N VAL A 127 -9.54 12.40 0.96
CA VAL A 127 -8.44 11.52 0.55
C VAL A 127 -8.47 11.32 -0.97
N ILE A 128 -9.65 11.06 -1.55
CA ILE A 128 -9.81 10.95 -3.00
C ILE A 128 -9.36 12.23 -3.70
N ALA A 129 -9.81 13.39 -3.22
CA ALA A 129 -9.42 14.69 -3.76
C ALA A 129 -7.89 14.89 -3.70
N GLN A 130 -7.24 14.44 -2.62
CA GLN A 130 -5.78 14.48 -2.52
C GLN A 130 -5.09 13.64 -3.60
N PHE A 131 -5.55 12.40 -3.85
CA PHE A 131 -4.96 11.56 -4.91
C PHE A 131 -5.24 12.09 -6.32
N GLN A 132 -6.40 12.73 -6.53
CA GLN A 132 -6.71 13.43 -7.78
C GLN A 132 -5.77 14.62 -8.03
N GLN A 133 -5.49 15.41 -7.00
CA GLN A 133 -4.53 16.52 -7.08
C GLN A 133 -3.11 16.02 -7.40
N LEU A 134 -2.71 14.88 -6.82
CA LEU A 134 -1.39 14.28 -7.02
C LEU A 134 -1.24 13.48 -8.33
N LYS A 135 -2.30 13.40 -9.17
CA LYS A 135 -2.31 12.58 -10.39
C LYS A 135 -1.10 12.83 -11.28
N SER A 136 -0.84 14.08 -11.65
CA SER A 136 0.29 14.40 -12.54
C SER A 136 1.65 14.01 -11.92
N ASP A 137 1.84 14.26 -10.62
CA ASP A 137 3.09 13.94 -9.92
C ASP A 137 3.33 12.43 -9.85
N ILE A 138 2.29 11.65 -9.58
CA ILE A 138 2.38 10.17 -9.51
C ILE A 138 2.74 9.59 -10.90
N TYR A 139 2.12 10.05 -11.99
CA TYR A 139 2.49 9.58 -13.33
C TYR A 139 3.94 9.95 -13.70
N ARG A 140 4.38 11.14 -13.27
CA ARG A 140 5.75 11.61 -13.48
C ARG A 140 6.81 10.77 -12.78
N MET A 141 6.49 10.14 -11.64
CA MET A 141 7.42 9.22 -10.98
C MET A 141 7.88 8.08 -11.89
N PHE A 142 7.00 7.58 -12.77
CA PHE A 142 7.32 6.49 -13.68
C PHE A 142 7.82 7.00 -15.03
N THR A 143 7.13 7.97 -15.62
CA THR A 143 7.44 8.47 -16.97
C THR A 143 8.77 9.22 -17.05
N ASN A 144 9.25 9.78 -15.93
CA ASN A 144 10.55 10.45 -15.86
C ASN A 144 11.67 9.58 -15.24
N CYS A 145 11.41 8.31 -14.92
CA CYS A 145 12.42 7.46 -14.30
C CYS A 145 13.38 6.89 -15.36
N PRO A 146 14.68 7.26 -15.35
CA PRO A 146 15.64 6.80 -16.34
C PRO A 146 16.00 5.31 -16.20
N PHE A 147 15.60 4.68 -15.09
CA PHE A 147 15.90 3.28 -14.79
C PHE A 147 14.80 2.30 -15.24
N LEU A 148 13.67 2.81 -15.73
CA LEU A 148 12.55 1.98 -16.18
C LEU A 148 12.52 1.90 -17.70
N ASP A 149 12.26 0.71 -18.24
CA ASP A 149 12.06 0.55 -19.67
C ASP A 149 10.67 1.01 -20.13
N ALA A 150 10.53 1.30 -21.42
CA ALA A 150 9.29 1.82 -21.99
C ALA A 150 8.08 0.88 -21.83
N LYS A 151 8.31 -0.44 -21.81
CA LYS A 151 7.23 -1.44 -21.64
C LYS A 151 6.73 -1.42 -20.20
N TYR A 152 7.64 -1.36 -19.23
CA TYR A 152 7.28 -1.23 -17.82
C TYR A 152 6.56 0.10 -17.56
N ILE A 153 7.08 1.22 -18.09
CA ILE A 153 6.42 2.54 -17.99
C ILE A 153 5.00 2.46 -18.54
N LYS A 154 4.81 1.90 -19.75
CA LYS A 154 3.47 1.72 -20.33
C LYS A 154 2.56 0.90 -19.41
N SER A 155 3.04 -0.24 -18.90
CA SER A 155 2.28 -1.09 -17.97
C SER A 155 1.87 -0.35 -16.70
N MET A 156 2.73 0.53 -16.17
CA MET A 156 2.42 1.35 -14.99
C MET A 156 1.41 2.45 -15.31
N VAL A 157 1.54 3.12 -16.46
CA VAL A 157 0.55 4.11 -16.91
C VAL A 157 -0.82 3.47 -17.08
N ASP A 158 -0.92 2.35 -17.79
CA ASP A 158 -2.17 1.60 -17.96
C ASP A 158 -2.76 1.20 -16.58
N TYR A 159 -1.91 0.77 -15.64
CA TYR A 159 -2.35 0.41 -14.30
C TYR A 159 -2.84 1.62 -13.50
N LEU A 160 -2.18 2.77 -13.59
CA LEU A 160 -2.60 4.02 -12.95
C LEU A 160 -3.92 4.53 -13.54
N ASP A 161 -4.11 4.42 -14.86
CA ASP A 161 -5.34 4.81 -15.54
C ASP A 161 -6.55 4.07 -14.96
N GLU A 162 -6.43 2.77 -14.68
CA GLU A 162 -7.49 1.99 -14.02
C GLU A 162 -7.83 2.50 -12.61
N PHE A 163 -6.82 2.89 -11.82
CA PHE A 163 -7.04 3.47 -10.49
C PHE A 163 -7.76 4.81 -10.60
N TYR A 164 -7.30 5.70 -11.49
CA TYR A 164 -7.92 7.01 -11.65
C TYR A 164 -9.32 6.92 -12.26
N ALA A 165 -9.56 6.01 -13.21
CA ALA A 165 -10.90 5.71 -13.69
C ALA A 165 -11.85 5.25 -12.57
N THR A 166 -11.31 4.55 -11.56
CA THR A 166 -12.09 4.16 -10.37
C THR A 166 -12.42 5.36 -9.49
N ILE A 167 -11.42 6.17 -9.12
CA ILE A 167 -11.61 7.24 -8.14
C ILE A 167 -12.25 8.52 -8.72
N ASP A 168 -12.21 8.70 -10.04
CA ASP A 168 -12.85 9.82 -10.74
C ASP A 168 -14.37 9.62 -10.92
N ASP A 169 -14.89 8.40 -10.68
CA ASP A 169 -16.34 8.11 -10.66
C ASP A 169 -16.84 7.82 -9.22
N PRO A 170 -17.71 8.70 -8.66
CA PRO A 170 -18.29 8.51 -7.33
C PRO A 170 -18.94 7.16 -7.08
N LYS A 171 -19.66 6.60 -8.06
CA LYS A 171 -20.35 5.32 -7.89
C LYS A 171 -19.35 4.17 -7.86
N VAL A 172 -18.30 4.25 -8.67
CA VAL A 172 -17.31 3.17 -8.80
C VAL A 172 -16.44 3.09 -7.55
N TRP A 173 -15.87 4.20 -7.07
CA TRP A 173 -15.06 4.14 -5.85
C TRP A 173 -15.88 3.83 -4.61
N GLN A 174 -17.13 4.33 -4.51
CA GLN A 174 -18.00 3.98 -3.38
C GLN A 174 -18.26 2.49 -3.31
N LYS A 175 -18.53 1.86 -4.47
CA LYS A 175 -18.68 0.41 -4.54
C LYS A 175 -17.39 -0.32 -4.17
N ALA A 176 -16.24 0.14 -4.68
CA ALA A 176 -14.95 -0.49 -4.40
C ALA A 176 -14.58 -0.41 -2.90
N PHE A 177 -14.82 0.73 -2.25
CA PHE A 177 -14.41 0.98 -0.87
C PHE A 177 -15.45 0.50 0.15
N ALA A 178 -16.69 0.24 -0.27
CA ALA A 178 -17.68 -0.48 0.52
C ALA A 178 -17.41 -1.99 0.62
N TYR A 179 -16.47 -2.54 -0.14
CA TYR A 179 -16.21 -3.99 -0.20
C TYR A 179 -16.04 -4.67 1.18
N PRO A 180 -15.35 -4.06 2.18
CA PRO A 180 -15.24 -4.65 3.53
C PRO A 180 -16.55 -4.69 4.32
N CYS A 181 -17.58 -3.96 3.88
CA CYS A 181 -18.91 -3.96 4.46
C CYS A 181 -19.80 -5.09 3.90
N ASP A 182 -19.39 -5.75 2.82
CA ASP A 182 -20.13 -6.87 2.25
C ASP A 182 -19.89 -8.14 3.10
N PRO A 183 -20.92 -8.66 3.80
CA PRO A 183 -20.78 -9.87 4.61
C PRO A 183 -20.51 -11.12 3.78
N ASN A 184 -20.82 -11.10 2.47
CA ASN A 184 -20.64 -12.24 1.58
C ASN A 184 -19.30 -12.18 0.81
N GLY A 185 -18.59 -11.04 0.86
CA GLY A 185 -17.29 -10.87 0.22
C GLY A 185 -16.13 -11.27 1.12
N THR A 186 -14.91 -11.30 0.59
CA THR A 186 -13.69 -11.56 1.38
C THR A 186 -13.08 -10.28 1.98
N GLY A 187 -13.80 -9.15 1.89
CA GLY A 187 -13.32 -7.83 2.32
C GLY A 187 -13.11 -7.72 3.83
N HIS A 188 -13.86 -8.49 4.62
CA HIS A 188 -13.77 -8.52 6.07
C HIS A 188 -12.74 -9.53 6.60
N VAL A 189 -12.14 -10.36 5.73
CA VAL A 189 -11.11 -11.32 6.11
C VAL A 189 -9.93 -10.56 6.71
N VAL A 190 -9.40 -10.96 7.86
CA VAL A 190 -8.18 -10.35 8.41
C VAL A 190 -7.02 -11.31 8.21
N ILE A 191 -6.04 -10.91 7.40
CA ILE A 191 -4.80 -11.68 7.22
C ILE A 191 -4.03 -11.60 8.54
N LYS A 192 -3.93 -12.76 9.19
CA LYS A 192 -2.92 -13.00 10.22
C LYS A 192 -1.68 -13.36 9.41
N GLY A 193 -0.59 -12.62 9.58
CA GLY A 193 0.65 -12.84 8.82
C GLY A 193 0.98 -14.32 8.65
N LEU A 194 1.69 -14.65 7.56
CA LEU A 194 2.06 -16.03 7.23
C LEU A 194 2.50 -16.75 8.51
N LYS A 195 1.81 -17.86 8.84
CA LYS A 195 2.27 -18.71 9.93
C LYS A 195 3.69 -19.13 9.56
N GLU A 196 4.67 -18.73 10.35
CA GLU A 196 5.95 -19.41 10.37
C GLU A 196 5.62 -20.87 10.69
N ASN A 197 5.77 -21.74 9.68
CA ASN A 197 5.74 -23.18 9.86
C ASN A 197 7.10 -23.63 10.39
#